data_AF-A0A946MPG8-F1
#
_entry.id   AF-A0A946MPG8-F1
#
_cell.length_a   1.000
_cell.length_b   1.000
_cell.length_c   1.000
_cell.angle_alpha   90.00
_cell.angle_beta   90.00
_cell.angle_gamma   90.00
#
_symmetry.space_group_name_H-M   'P 1'
#
loop_
_entity.id
_entity.type
_entity.pdbx_description
1 polymer ?
#
loop_
_entity_poly.entity_id
_entity_poly.type
_entity_poly.pdbx_seq_one_letter_code
_entity_poly.pdbx_strand_id
1 'polypeptide(L)'
;MNRILFVDYENVQNIDLDFIKKENLETIVFVGKSQKKIPFEIVQKAQQLGKLITWHQIEGQGSNALDFHIAFLLGHLTATDTGKEGEDIVLSKD
;
A
#
# COMPACT_ATOMS: atom_id res chain seq x y z
N MET A 1 0.98 8.42 16.97
CA MET A 1 0.40 8.80 15.68
C MET A 1 0.46 7.58 14.77
N ASN A 2 -0.67 7.10 14.26
CA ASN A 2 -0.69 5.97 13.34
C ASN A 2 -0.35 6.49 11.94
N ARG A 3 0.58 5.87 11.22
CA ARG A 3 0.96 6.33 9.88
C ARG A 3 0.86 5.16 8.93
N ILE A 4 0.01 5.29 7.92
CA ILE A 4 -0.26 4.23 6.94
C ILE A 4 0.06 4.75 5.54
N LEU A 5 0.88 4.01 4.81
CA LEU A 5 1.21 4.25 3.41
C LEU A 5 0.42 3.30 2.50
N PHE A 6 -0.42 3.88 1.66
CA PHE A 6 -1.14 3.18 0.60
C PHE A 6 -0.34 3.34 -0.69
N VAL A 7 0.19 2.24 -1.21
CA VAL A 7 0.99 2.25 -2.44
C VAL A 7 0.18 1.70 -3.58
N ASP A 8 0.01 2.52 -4.60
CA ASP A 8 -0.45 2.09 -5.92
C ASP A 8 0.75 1.49 -6.70
N TYR A 9 0.86 0.17 -6.66
CA TYR A 9 1.97 -0.53 -7.30
C TYR A 9 1.82 -0.66 -8.81
N GLU A 10 0.63 -0.38 -9.36
CA GLU A 10 0.41 -0.36 -10.80
C GLU A 10 1.22 0.79 -11.42
N ASN A 11 1.18 1.95 -10.77
CA ASN A 11 1.85 3.17 -11.23
C ASN A 11 3.23 3.43 -10.58
N VAL A 12 3.47 2.92 -9.37
CA VAL A 12 4.71 3.17 -8.60
C VAL A 12 5.40 1.87 -8.17
N GLN A 13 6.30 1.37 -9.03
CA GLN A 13 7.04 0.13 -8.77
C GLN A 13 8.35 0.31 -7.97
N ASN A 14 8.88 1.53 -7.92
CA ASN A 14 10.11 1.88 -7.21
C ASN A 14 9.80 2.32 -5.77
N ILE A 15 9.36 1.37 -4.94
CA ILE A 15 9.08 1.62 -3.52
C ILE A 15 10.39 1.68 -2.73
N ASP A 16 10.56 2.73 -1.93
CA ASP A 16 11.68 2.84 -0.99
C ASP A 16 11.40 2.05 0.30
N LEU A 17 11.79 0.79 0.29
CA LEU A 17 11.61 -0.13 1.42
C LEU A 17 12.49 0.22 2.63
N ASP A 18 13.62 0.89 2.41
CA ASP A 18 14.51 1.32 3.49
C ASP A 18 13.91 2.52 4.24
N PHE A 19 13.27 3.44 3.52
CA PHE A 19 12.47 4.52 4.11
C PHE A 19 11.31 3.98 4.96
N ILE A 20 10.53 3.02 4.42
CA ILE A 20 9.42 2.39 5.15
C ILE A 20 9.91 1.80 6.48
N LYS A 21 11.05 1.09 6.46
CA LYS A 21 11.67 0.51 7.65
C LYS A 21 12.09 1.58 8.66
N LYS A 22 12.79 2.61 8.18
CA LYS A 22 13.35 3.68 9.00
C LYS A 22 12.24 4.48 9.70
N GLU A 23 11.17 4.77 8.99
CA GLU A 23 10.04 5.55 9.49
C GLU A 23 9.00 4.71 10.24
N ASN A 24 9.20 3.39 10.30
CA ASN A 24 8.27 2.43 10.89
C ASN A 24 6.83 2.63 10.36
N LEU A 25 6.73 2.74 9.04
CA LEU A 25 5.50 3.10 8.34
C LEU A 25 4.72 1.82 7.98
N GLU A 26 3.50 1.68 8.49
CA GLU A 26 2.64 0.57 8.08
C GLU A 26 2.27 0.77 6.61
N THR A 27 2.50 -0.22 5.77
CA THR A 27 2.40 -0.06 4.31
C THR A 27 1.50 -1.12 3.72
N ILE A 28 0.50 -0.68 2.95
CA ILE A 28 -0.41 -1.52 2.19
C ILE A 28 -0.11 -1.29 0.71
N VAL A 29 0.41 -2.32 0.04
CA VAL A 29 0.76 -2.28 -1.38
C VAL A 29 -0.34 -2.91 -2.19
N PHE A 30 -1.04 -2.11 -2.99
CA PHE A 30 -2.12 -2.53 -3.86
C PHE A 30 -1.55 -2.98 -5.20
N VAL A 31 -1.90 -4.20 -5.60
CA VAL A 31 -1.41 -4.83 -6.83
C VAL A 31 -2.59 -5.06 -7.76
N GLY A 32 -2.49 -4.57 -8.99
CA GLY A 32 -3.54 -4.76 -10.00
C GLY A 32 -3.76 -6.25 -10.32
N LYS A 33 -5.00 -6.63 -10.66
CA LYS A 33 -5.36 -8.01 -11.02
C LYS A 33 -4.54 -8.57 -12.19
N SER A 34 -4.18 -7.71 -13.14
CA SER A 34 -3.36 -8.06 -14.31
C SER A 34 -1.87 -8.26 -13.98
N GLN A 35 -1.41 -7.72 -12.85
CA GLN A 35 -0.01 -7.76 -12.43
C GLN A 35 0.30 -9.08 -11.72
N LYS A 36 0.77 -10.07 -12.50
CA LYS A 36 1.01 -11.44 -12.01
C LYS A 36 2.38 -11.67 -11.39
N LYS A 37 3.27 -10.68 -11.40
CA LYS A 37 4.66 -10.82 -10.99
C LYS A 37 5.12 -9.60 -10.23
N ILE A 38 5.89 -9.84 -9.17
CA ILE A 38 6.65 -8.84 -8.44
C ILE A 38 8.13 -9.26 -8.56
N PRO A 39 9.05 -8.33 -8.89
CA PRO A 39 10.48 -8.64 -8.94
C PRO A 39 10.99 -9.28 -7.63
N PHE A 40 11.77 -10.35 -7.75
CA PHE A 40 12.26 -11.09 -6.59
C PHE A 40 13.06 -10.22 -5.62
N GLU A 41 13.86 -9.27 -6.13
CA GLU A 41 14.63 -8.33 -5.31
C GLU A 41 13.73 -7.48 -4.39
N ILE A 42 12.57 -7.05 -4.89
CA ILE A 42 11.58 -6.30 -4.10
C ILE A 42 11.01 -7.21 -3.02
N VAL A 43 10.64 -8.45 -3.36
CA VAL A 43 10.10 -9.43 -2.40
C VAL A 43 11.12 -9.73 -1.29
N GLN A 44 12.38 -9.98 -1.66
CA GLN A 44 13.44 -10.31 -0.71
C GLN A 44 13.68 -9.18 0.30
N LYS A 45 13.65 -7.92 -0.15
CA LYS A 45 13.77 -6.76 0.73
C LYS A 45 12.52 -6.55 1.56
N ALA A 46 11.34 -6.64 0.96
CA ALA A 46 10.04 -6.45 1.63
C ALA A 46 9.81 -7.48 2.75
N GLN A 47 10.25 -8.73 2.56
CA GLN A 47 10.13 -9.77 3.60
C GLN A 47 10.84 -9.39 4.91
N GLN A 48 11.91 -8.58 4.86
CA GLN A 48 12.62 -8.12 6.05
C GLN A 48 11.83 -7.10 6.87
N LEU A 49 10.77 -6.51 6.30
CA LEU A 49 9.90 -5.54 6.96
C LEU A 49 8.84 -6.20 7.84
N GLY A 50 8.62 -7.52 7.67
CA GLY A 50 7.65 -8.27 8.47
C GLY A 50 6.25 -7.67 8.39
N LYS A 51 5.70 -7.27 9.53
CA LYS A 51 4.32 -6.74 9.64
C LYS A 51 4.15 -5.32 9.09
N LEU A 52 5.25 -4.62 8.78
CA LEU A 52 5.18 -3.26 8.24
C LEU A 52 4.74 -3.22 6.77
N ILE A 53 4.69 -4.36 6.07
CA ILE A 53 4.25 -4.39 4.67
C ILE A 53 3.24 -5.51 4.44
N THR A 54 2.13 -5.15 3.79
CA THR A 54 1.09 -6.08 3.36
C THR A 54 0.86 -5.92 1.87
N TRP A 55 0.81 -7.03 1.15
CA TRP A 55 0.49 -7.06 -0.28
C TRP A 55 -0.99 -7.37 -0.46
N HIS A 56 -1.71 -6.49 -1.13
CA HIS A 56 -3.14 -6.62 -1.39
C HIS A 56 -3.40 -6.62 -2.89
N GLN A 57 -3.57 -7.82 -3.48
CA GLN A 57 -3.99 -7.92 -4.86
C GLN A 57 -5.48 -7.63 -4.95
N ILE A 58 -5.86 -6.64 -5.75
CA ILE A 58 -7.26 -6.27 -5.93
C ILE A 58 -7.99 -7.24 -6.86
N GLU A 59 -9.28 -7.39 -6.63
CA GLU A 59 -10.18 -8.11 -7.53
C GLU A 59 -10.88 -7.12 -8.50
N GLY A 60 -11.38 -7.63 -9.62
CA GLY A 60 -12.00 -6.80 -10.66
C GLY A 60 -11.05 -6.30 -11.76
N GLN A 61 -11.63 -5.77 -12.84
CA GLN A 61 -10.91 -5.15 -13.97
C GLN A 61 -11.61 -3.86 -14.33
N GLY A 62 -10.84 -2.82 -14.62
CA GLY A 62 -11.33 -1.49 -14.96
C GLY A 62 -10.24 -0.46 -14.75
N SER A 63 -10.28 0.65 -15.49
CA SER A 63 -9.24 1.68 -15.46
C SER A 63 -8.98 2.26 -14.09
N ASN A 64 -9.99 2.29 -13.21
CA ASN A 64 -9.91 2.92 -11.89
C ASN A 64 -10.11 1.89 -10.77
N ALA A 65 -9.97 0.59 -11.06
CA ALA A 65 -10.30 -0.45 -10.10
C ALA A 65 -9.42 -0.36 -8.85
N LEU A 66 -8.14 -0.03 -9.02
CA LEU A 66 -7.17 0.08 -7.93
C LEU A 66 -7.45 1.32 -7.07
N ASP A 67 -7.74 2.47 -7.71
CA ASP A 67 -8.13 3.71 -7.03
C ASP A 67 -9.33 3.52 -6.12
N PHE A 68 -10.36 2.82 -6.60
CA PHE A 68 -11.55 2.55 -5.79
C PHE A 68 -11.25 1.67 -4.57
N HIS A 69 -10.31 0.72 -4.68
CA HIS A 69 -9.88 -0.08 -3.53
C HIS A 69 -9.09 0.77 -2.52
N ILE A 70 -8.19 1.64 -2.97
CA ILE A 70 -7.47 2.56 -2.08
C ILE A 70 -8.47 3.49 -1.37
N ALA A 71 -9.32 4.16 -2.13
CA ALA A 71 -10.30 5.11 -1.60
C ALA A 71 -11.26 4.45 -0.59
N PHE A 72 -11.73 3.24 -0.89
CA PHE A 72 -12.56 2.46 0.02
C PHE A 72 -11.81 2.11 1.31
N LEU A 73 -10.60 1.55 1.21
CA LEU A 73 -9.87 1.11 2.39
C LEU A 73 -9.44 2.27 3.27
N LEU A 74 -9.00 3.38 2.68
CA LEU A 74 -8.70 4.62 3.39
C LEU A 74 -9.94 5.08 4.15
N GLY A 75 -11.08 5.26 3.47
CA GLY A 75 -12.31 5.70 4.11
C GLY A 75 -12.80 4.74 5.22
N HIS A 76 -12.65 3.43 5.01
CA HIS A 76 -13.00 2.41 6.00
C HIS A 76 -12.11 2.49 7.25
N LEU A 77 -10.79 2.61 7.07
CA LEU A 77 -9.84 2.73 8.17
C LEU A 77 -10.06 4.03 8.95
N THR A 78 -10.22 5.16 8.26
CA THR A 78 -10.51 6.44 8.91
C THR A 78 -11.84 6.41 9.67
N ALA A 79 -12.86 5.74 9.13
CA ALA A 79 -14.16 5.63 9.80
C ALA A 79 -14.17 4.68 11.02
N THR A 80 -13.26 3.70 11.05
CA THR A 80 -13.20 2.68 12.11
C THR A 80 -12.17 3.01 13.19
N ASP A 81 -11.13 3.79 12.91
CA ASP A 81 -10.15 4.26 13.90
C ASP A 81 -10.66 5.52 14.64
N THR A 82 -11.72 5.36 15.44
CA THR A 82 -12.49 6.48 16.03
C THR A 82 -11.83 7.18 17.23
N GLY A 83 -10.50 7.25 17.32
CA GLY A 83 -9.86 7.82 18.52
C GLY A 83 -8.37 8.13 18.47
N LYS A 84 -7.71 8.07 17.31
CA LYS A 84 -6.28 8.37 17.19
C LYS A 84 -6.03 9.40 16.10
N GLU A 85 -5.21 10.39 16.41
CA GLU A 85 -4.55 11.20 15.37
C GLU A 85 -3.64 10.28 14.54
N GLY A 86 -3.88 10.26 13.23
CA GLY A 86 -3.15 9.46 12.26
C GLY A 86 -2.91 10.22 10.97
N GLU A 87 -1.97 9.73 10.17
CA GLU A 87 -1.63 10.25 8.85
C GLU A 87 -1.75 9.10 7.84
N ASP A 88 -2.66 9.27 6.89
CA ASP A 88 -2.82 8.39 5.74
C ASP A 88 -2.12 9.00 4.53
N ILE A 89 -1.12 8.30 3.99
CA ILE A 89 -0.28 8.75 2.89
C ILE A 89 -0.60 7.90 1.67
N VAL A 90 -0.95 8.52 0.54
CA VAL A 90 -1.15 7.82 -0.73
C VAL A 90 0.04 8.09 -1.64
N LEU A 91 0.70 7.01 -2.09
CA LEU A 91 1.75 7.04 -3.09
C LEU A 91 1.20 6.51 -4.42
N SER A 92 0.83 7.43 -5.31
CA SER A 92 0.36 7.16 -6.67
C SER A 92 0.92 8.21 -7.64
N LYS A 93 0.75 7.98 -8.95
CA LYS A 93 1.11 8.91 -10.05
C LYS A 93 -0.08 9.29 -10.95
N ASP A 94 -1.28 8.82 -10.61
CA ASP A 94 -2.51 9.16 -11.31
C ASP A 94 -3.05 10.55 -10.92
#